data_AF-A0A971AHR9-F1
#
_entry.id   AF-A0A971AHR9-F1
#
_cell.length_a   1.000
_cell.length_b   1.000
_cell.length_c   1.000
_cell.angle_alpha   90.00
_cell.angle_beta   90.00
_cell.angle_gamma   90.00
#
_symmetry.space_group_name_H-M   'P 1'
#
loop_
_entity.id
_entity.type
_entity.pdbx_description
1 polymer ?
#
loop_
_entity_poly.entity_id
_entity_poly.type
_entity_poly.pdbx_seq_one_letter_code
_entity_poly.pdbx_strand_id
1 'polypeptide(L)'
;MARVTVEDCLEHVSNRFELVLVASKRARQLANGATPFVDWDNDKPTVVALREIAAGYLDQIKAPPQQQASSEAAADDEAADEQAAGDAES
;
A
#
# COMPACT_ATOMS: atom_id res chain seq x y z
N MET A 1 4.34 -10.60 -12.99
CA MET A 1 5.12 -9.71 -12.11
C MET A 1 5.61 -8.55 -12.95
N ALA A 2 4.80 -7.50 -13.04
CA ALA A 2 5.18 -6.28 -13.72
C ALA A 2 6.35 -5.61 -12.98
N ARG A 3 7.37 -5.19 -13.72
CA ARG A 3 8.50 -4.43 -13.17
C ARG A 3 8.07 -2.97 -13.04
N VAL A 4 7.66 -2.56 -11.84
CA VAL A 4 7.44 -1.16 -11.47
C VAL A 4 8.58 -0.72 -10.56
N THR A 5 9.12 0.48 -10.77
CA THR A 5 10.19 1.04 -9.95
C THR A 5 9.68 2.19 -9.09
N VAL A 6 10.43 2.56 -8.05
CA VAL A 6 10.04 3.66 -7.16
C VAL A 6 10.15 4.98 -7.90
N GLU A 7 11.11 5.07 -8.82
CA GLU A 7 11.36 6.21 -9.69
C GLU A 7 10.12 6.58 -10.50
N ASP A 8 9.44 5.59 -11.09
CA ASP A 8 8.19 5.79 -11.85
C ASP A 8 7.07 6.40 -10.99
N CYS A 9 7.04 6.05 -9.70
CA CYS A 9 6.04 6.58 -8.77
C CYS A 9 6.37 8.02 -8.32
N LEU A 10 7.66 8.37 -8.28
CA LEU A 10 8.13 9.68 -7.82
C LEU A 10 7.94 10.79 -8.85
N GLU A 11 7.67 10.46 -10.11
CA GLU A 11 7.24 11.43 -11.13
C GLU A 11 5.88 12.05 -10.77
N HIS A 12 5.03 11.29 -10.06
CA HIS A 12 3.68 11.71 -9.67
C HIS A 12 3.56 12.10 -8.19
N VAL A 13 4.43 11.59 -7.32
CA VAL A 13 4.46 11.90 -5.88
C VAL A 13 5.85 12.39 -5.50
N SER A 14 5.95 13.67 -5.13
CA SER A 14 7.23 14.29 -4.77
C SER A 14 7.82 13.80 -3.44
N ASN A 15 6.99 13.22 -2.55
CA ASN A 15 7.42 12.73 -1.23
C ASN A 15 7.32 11.20 -1.11
N ARG A 16 8.45 10.56 -0.80
CA ARG A 16 8.55 9.10 -0.58
C ARG A 16 7.67 8.59 0.57
N PHE A 17 7.53 9.35 1.65
CA PHE A 17 6.67 8.97 2.77
C PHE A 17 5.19 9.02 2.39
N GLU A 18 4.80 10.04 1.62
CA GLU A 18 3.46 10.17 1.10
C GLU A 18 3.14 9.05 0.10
N LEU A 19 4.09 8.70 -0.76
CA LEU A 19 3.97 7.55 -1.66
C LEU A 19 3.63 6.27 -0.90
N VAL A 20 4.38 5.97 0.17
CA VAL A 20 4.12 4.78 1.00
C VAL A 20 2.73 4.85 1.64
N LEU A 21 2.33 6.00 2.17
CA LEU A 21 1.02 6.16 2.82
C LEU A 21 -0.13 5.97 1.83
N VAL A 22 -0.05 6.61 0.66
CA VAL A 22 -1.08 6.53 -0.38
C VAL A 22 -1.15 5.13 -0.98
N ALA A 23 0.00 4.53 -1.31
CA ALA A 23 0.07 3.17 -1.84
C ALA A 23 -0.51 2.15 -0.84
N SER A 24 -0.19 2.27 0.45
CA SER A 24 -0.70 1.36 1.49
C SER A 24 -2.22 1.48 1.63
N LYS A 25 -2.75 2.71 1.67
CA LYS A 25 -4.19 2.96 1.73
C LYS A 25 -4.90 2.38 0.52
N ARG A 26 -4.35 2.59 -0.68
CA ARG A 26 -4.93 2.09 -1.93
C ARG A 26 -4.86 0.56 -2.02
N ALA A 27 -3.75 -0.05 -1.64
CA ALA A 27 -3.60 -1.49 -1.60
C ALA A 27 -4.67 -2.16 -0.71
N ARG A 28 -5.01 -1.55 0.44
CA ARG A 28 -6.10 -2.02 1.29
C ARG A 28 -7.46 -1.90 0.62
N GLN A 29 -7.73 -0.81 -0.11
CA GLN A 29 -8.97 -0.68 -0.89
C GLN A 29 -9.09 -1.79 -1.94
N LEU A 30 -8.01 -2.05 -2.69
CA LEU A 30 -7.96 -3.11 -3.68
C LEU A 30 -8.13 -4.49 -3.05
N ALA A 31 -7.54 -4.74 -1.89
CA ALA A 31 -7.72 -5.97 -1.13
C ALA A 31 -9.18 -6.16 -0.68
N ASN A 32 -9.88 -5.07 -0.36
CA ASN A 32 -11.31 -5.06 -0.01
C ASN A 32 -12.24 -5.12 -1.24
N GLY A 33 -11.70 -5.39 -2.44
CA GLY A 33 -12.49 -5.54 -3.67
C GLY A 33 -12.81 -4.23 -4.40
N ALA A 34 -12.11 -3.13 -4.11
CA ALA A 34 -12.21 -1.92 -4.92
C ALA A 34 -11.76 -2.19 -6.37
N THR A 35 -12.40 -1.52 -7.32
CA THR A 35 -12.07 -1.66 -8.74
C THR A 35 -10.69 -1.04 -9.03
N PRO A 36 -9.76 -1.79 -9.66
CA PRO A 36 -8.49 -1.24 -10.09
C PRO A 36 -8.66 -0.34 -11.33
N PHE A 37 -7.78 0.65 -11.48
CA PHE A 37 -7.71 1.52 -12.67
C PHE A 37 -6.76 0.97 -13.75
N VAL A 38 -5.96 -0.03 -13.40
CA VAL A 38 -5.02 -0.71 -14.29
C VAL A 38 -5.30 -2.21 -14.33
N ASP A 39 -4.83 -2.88 -15.38
CA ASP A 39 -5.04 -4.32 -15.54
C ASP A 39 -4.40 -5.12 -14.40
N TRP A 40 -5.24 -5.90 -13.72
CA TRP A 40 -4.84 -6.78 -12.62
C TRP A 40 -4.27 -8.08 -13.19
N ASP A 41 -2.96 -8.08 -13.46
CA ASP A 41 -2.23 -9.24 -14.01
C ASP A 41 -1.71 -10.19 -12.92
N ASN A 42 -2.60 -10.68 -12.06
CA ASN A 42 -2.29 -11.51 -10.87
C ASN A 42 -1.23 -10.93 -9.90
N ASP A 43 -0.95 -9.64 -9.99
CA ASP A 43 -0.04 -8.96 -9.08
C ASP A 43 -0.67 -8.78 -7.68
N LYS A 44 0.17 -8.63 -6.65
CA LYS A 44 -0.32 -8.31 -5.30
C LYS A 44 -1.00 -6.93 -5.28
N PRO A 45 -2.00 -6.67 -4.43
CA PRO A 45 -2.69 -5.37 -4.34
C PRO A 45 -1.73 -4.19 -4.19
N THR A 46 -0.63 -4.35 -3.45
CA THR A 46 0.42 -3.33 -3.27
C THR A 46 1.12 -2.97 -4.58
N VAL A 47 1.38 -3.96 -5.43
CA VAL A 47 2.03 -3.74 -6.75
C VAL A 47 1.05 -3.06 -7.71
N VAL A 48 -0.22 -3.46 -7.69
CA VAL A 48 -1.27 -2.82 -8.48
C VAL A 48 -1.44 -1.35 -8.06
N ALA A 49 -1.47 -1.06 -6.75
CA ALA A 49 -1.54 0.32 -6.25
C ALA A 49 -0.35 1.19 -6.72
N LEU A 50 0.88 0.66 -6.67
CA LEU A 50 2.06 1.37 -7.18
C LEU A 50 1.99 1.60 -8.70
N ARG A 51 1.47 0.63 -9.45
CA ARG A 51 1.24 0.79 -10.91
C ARG A 51 0.18 1.84 -11.22
N GLU A 52 -0.88 1.94 -10.42
CA GLU A 52 -1.88 3.01 -10.59
C GLU A 52 -1.26 4.39 -10.32
N ILE A 53 -0.41 4.50 -9.29
CA ILE A 53 0.31 5.75 -8.99
C ILE A 53 1.29 6.11 -10.11
N ALA A 54 2.07 5.14 -10.60
CA ALA A 54 2.99 5.32 -11.72
C ALA A 54 2.29 5.62 -13.06
N ALA A 55 1.01 5.24 -13.20
CA ALA A 55 0.18 5.58 -14.35
C ALA A 55 -0.55 6.92 -14.20
N GLY A 56 -0.30 7.66 -13.11
CA GLY A 56 -0.87 8.99 -12.88
C GLY A 56 -2.27 9.00 -12.29
N TYR A 57 -2.80 7.87 -11.78
CA TYR A 57 -4.14 7.81 -11.18
C TYR A 57 -4.21 8.33 -9.73
N LEU A 58 -3.24 9.16 -9.33
CA LEU A 58 -3.09 9.63 -7.95
C LEU A 58 -4.30 10.44 -7.48
N ASP A 59 -4.86 11.27 -8.36
CA ASP A 59 -6.01 12.13 -8.04
C ASP A 59 -7.27 11.30 -7.74
N GLN A 60 -7.49 10.22 -8.51
CA GLN A 60 -8.62 9.32 -8.29
C GLN A 60 -8.45 8.49 -7.01
N ILE A 61 -7.20 8.16 -6.64
CA ILE A 61 -6.87 7.45 -5.39
C ILE A 61 -7.06 8.35 -4.16
N LYS A 62 -6.67 9.63 -4.26
CA LYS A 62 -6.76 10.61 -3.16
C LYS A 62 -8.15 11.19 -2.97
N ALA A 63 -9.01 11.12 -3.99
CA ALA A 63 -10.38 11.62 -3.91
C ALA A 63 -11.10 11.07 -2.66
N PRO A 64 -11.82 11.91 -1.91
CA PRO A 64 -12.51 11.47 -0.71
C PRO A 64 -13.53 10.39 -1.10
N PRO A 65 -13.51 9.22 -0.45
CA PRO A 65 -14.48 8.19 -0.72
C PRO A 65 -15.84 8.72 -0.28
N GLN A 66 -16.71 9.02 -1.23
CA GLN A 66 -18.13 9.09 -0.93
C GLN A 66 -18.56 7.66 -0.57
N GLN A 67 -18.67 7.39 0.73
CA GLN A 67 -19.28 6.17 1.28
C GLN A 67 -18.56 4.84 0.96
N GLN A 68 -17.42 4.56 1.59
CA GLN A 68 -17.06 3.17 1.94
C GLN A 68 -17.03 3.07 3.47
N ALA A 69 -18.23 3.16 4.04
CA ALA A 69 -18.52 2.94 5.44
C ALA A 69 -19.20 1.58 5.56
N SER A 70 -18.42 0.50 5.65
CA SER A 70 -18.83 -0.77 6.27
C SER A 70 -17.75 -1.85 6.05
N SER A 71 -17.25 -2.38 7.18
CA SER A 71 -16.38 -3.55 7.35
C SER A 71 -14.88 -3.30 7.01
N GLU A 72 -13.85 -3.53 7.83
CA GLU A 72 -13.59 -4.14 9.15
C GLU A 72 -12.26 -3.48 9.64
N ALA A 73 -12.12 -3.01 10.88
CA ALA A 73 -11.73 -3.77 12.08
C ALA A 73 -10.50 -4.70 11.90
N ALA A 74 -9.45 -4.44 12.70
CA ALA A 74 -8.36 -5.35 13.09
C ALA A 74 -7.32 -5.80 12.04
N ALA A 75 -6.12 -5.19 12.12
CA ALA A 75 -4.84 -5.89 12.01
C ALA A 75 -3.76 -4.94 12.57
N ASP A 76 -3.65 -4.95 13.90
CA ASP A 76 -2.38 -4.75 14.60
C ASP A 76 -1.43 -5.83 14.06
N ASP A 77 -0.40 -5.46 13.30
CA ASP A 77 0.70 -6.37 12.99
C ASP A 77 1.86 -6.01 13.92
N GLU A 78 1.75 -6.54 15.13
CA GLU A 78 2.88 -6.83 15.99
C GLU A 78 3.71 -7.90 15.27
N ALA A 79 4.79 -7.49 14.59
CA ALA A 79 5.83 -8.39 14.12
C ALA A 79 7.08 -8.19 14.98
N ALA A 80 7.26 -9.16 15.88
CA ALA A 80 8.42 -9.36 16.74
C ALA A 80 9.76 -9.26 15.99
N ASP A 81 10.72 -8.54 16.59
CA ASP A 81 12.11 -8.99 16.58
C ASP A 81 12.56 -9.12 18.03
N GLU A 82 12.45 -10.35 18.52
CA GLU A 82 13.01 -10.81 19.78
C GLU A 82 14.47 -11.17 19.52
N GLN A 83 15.41 -10.30 19.91
CA GLN A 83 16.84 -10.65 19.96
C GLN A 83 17.48 -10.23 21.30
N ALA A 84 17.48 -11.22 22.21
CA ALA A 84 18.54 -11.60 23.13
C ALA A 84 19.33 -10.49 23.85
N ALA A 85 19.02 -10.28 25.14
CA ALA A 85 19.99 -9.78 26.12
C ALA A 85 19.91 -10.59 27.42
N GLY A 86 20.76 -11.63 27.49
CA GLY A 86 21.50 -12.04 28.68
C GLY A 86 20.72 -12.58 29.87
N ASP A 87 20.54 -13.90 29.91
CA ASP A 87 20.49 -14.62 31.18
C ASP A 87 21.78 -15.43 31.35
N ALA A 88 22.59 -15.02 32.33
CA ALA A 88 23.60 -15.83 32.96
C ALA A 88 23.82 -15.27 34.38
N GLU A 89 22.95 -15.70 35.28
CA GLU A 89 23.21 -16.01 36.70
C GLU A 89 24.68 -15.85 37.17
N SER A 90 24.94 -14.94 38.10
CA SER A 90 25.09 -15.24 39.55
C SER A 90 25.73 -14.10 40.34
#